data_AF-A0A6N7SQ95-F1
#
_entry.id   AF-A0A6N7SQ95-F1
#
_cell.length_a   1.000
_cell.length_b   1.000
_cell.length_c   1.000
_cell.angle_alpha   90.00
_cell.angle_beta   90.00
_cell.angle_gamma   90.00
#
_symmetry.space_group_name_H-M   'P 1'
#
loop_
_entity.id
_entity.type
_entity.pdbx_description
1 polymer ?
#
loop_
_entity_poly.entity_id
_entity_poly.type
_entity_poly.pdbx_seq_one_letter_code
_entity_poly.pdbx_strand_id
1 'polypeptide(L)'
;MSIFSGLLYCADCGAKLYLCTCKTYKDDIQNHFVCSNYKSNTGSCKIHFIRVQVLYRIVLETIQRTLIYVRIFKATGLSGECSVDNT
;
A
#
# COMPACT_ATOMS: atom_id res chain seq x y z
N MET A 1 -10.37 -13.02 -2.67
CA MET A 1 -9.49 -12.19 -3.53
C MET A 1 -9.14 -10.91 -2.75
N SER A 2 -7.90 -10.44 -2.74
CA SER A 2 -7.51 -9.22 -1.99
C SER A 2 -7.70 -7.94 -2.82
N ILE A 3 -8.20 -6.86 -2.20
CA ILE A 3 -8.37 -5.54 -2.84
C ILE A 3 -7.06 -4.89 -3.30
N PHE A 4 -5.93 -5.36 -2.76
CA PHE A 4 -4.61 -4.83 -3.12
C PHE A 4 -3.94 -5.60 -4.28
N SER A 5 -4.63 -6.60 -4.84
CA SER A 5 -4.10 -7.37 -5.96
C SER A 5 -3.76 -6.47 -7.14
N GLY A 6 -2.51 -6.52 -7.60
CA GLY A 6 -2.05 -5.70 -8.73
C GLY A 6 -1.45 -4.35 -8.37
N LEU A 7 -1.52 -3.92 -7.10
CA LEU A 7 -1.07 -2.58 -6.67
C LEU A 7 0.32 -2.57 -6.04
N LEU A 8 0.79 -3.71 -5.52
CA LEU A 8 2.05 -3.78 -4.77
C LEU A 8 3.26 -4.11 -5.64
N TYR A 9 4.34 -3.38 -5.40
CA TYR A 9 5.67 -3.57 -5.99
C TYR A 9 6.73 -3.60 -4.89
N CYS A 10 7.82 -4.34 -5.16
CA CYS A 10 8.93 -4.45 -4.24
C CYS A 10 9.73 -3.16 -4.26
N ALA A 11 9.98 -2.58 -3.08
CA ALA A 11 10.74 -1.33 -2.96
C ALA A 11 12.18 -1.46 -3.48
N ASP A 12 12.79 -2.64 -3.35
CA ASP A 12 14.21 -2.82 -3.68
C ASP A 12 14.46 -3.20 -5.15
N CYS A 13 13.57 -4.00 -5.76
CA CYS A 13 13.78 -4.50 -7.13
C CYS A 13 12.72 -4.07 -8.14
N GLY A 14 11.66 -3.36 -7.71
CA GLY A 14 10.55 -2.95 -8.57
C GLY A 14 9.65 -4.08 -9.06
N ALA A 15 9.95 -5.35 -8.76
CA ALA A 15 9.13 -6.47 -9.21
C ALA A 15 7.77 -6.52 -8.49
N LYS A 16 6.75 -7.03 -9.18
CA LYS A 16 5.38 -7.16 -8.65
C LYS A 16 5.33 -8.10 -7.43
N LEU A 17 4.48 -7.80 -6.45
CA LEU A 17 4.19 -8.73 -5.37
C LEU A 17 2.98 -9.62 -5.72
N TYR A 18 3.10 -10.91 -5.42
CA TYR A 18 2.02 -11.88 -5.57
C TYR A 18 1.36 -12.20 -4.23
N LEU A 19 0.03 -12.37 -4.24
CA LEU A 19 -0.71 -12.84 -3.09
C LEU A 19 -0.46 -14.33 -2.87
N CYS A 20 -0.04 -14.69 -1.66
CA CYS A 20 0.01 -16.06 -1.17
C CYS A 20 -1.11 -16.26 -0.15
N THR A 21 -2.00 -17.22 -0.42
CA THR A 21 -3.09 -17.59 0.47
C THR A 21 -2.76 -18.87 1.24
N CYS A 22 -3.07 -18.89 2.54
CA CYS A 22 -2.91 -20.09 3.37
C CYS A 22 -4.27 -20.75 3.54
N LYS A 23 -4.44 -21.97 3.01
CA LYS A 23 -5.71 -22.72 3.08
C LYS A 23 -5.96 -23.41 4.43
N THR A 24 -4.94 -23.46 5.29
CA THR A 24 -4.95 -24.27 6.53
C THR A 24 -5.63 -23.59 7.71
N TYR A 25 -5.73 -22.26 7.69
CA TYR A 25 -6.34 -21.48 8.77
C TYR A 25 -7.70 -20.93 8.29
N LYS A 26 -8.70 -20.93 9.17
CA LYS A 26 -10.03 -20.37 8.86
C LYS A 26 -9.99 -18.87 8.61
N ASP A 27 -8.95 -18.20 9.11
CA ASP A 27 -8.82 -16.75 9.05
C ASP A 27 -7.73 -16.35 8.05
N ASP A 28 -8.03 -15.36 7.22
CA ASP A 28 -7.14 -14.75 6.22
C ASP A 28 -5.92 -14.02 6.82
N ILE A 29 -5.68 -14.16 8.13
CA ILE A 29 -4.62 -13.53 8.93
C ILE A 29 -3.21 -13.89 8.42
N GLN A 30 -3.06 -15.06 7.81
CA GLN A 30 -1.77 -15.52 7.27
C GLN A 30 -1.54 -15.12 5.80
N ASN A 31 -2.54 -14.54 5.14
CA ASN A 31 -2.40 -14.10 3.76
C ASN A 31 -1.37 -12.96 3.69
N HIS A 32 -0.47 -13.05 2.73
CA HIS A 32 0.60 -12.07 2.55
C HIS A 32 0.94 -11.90 1.07
N PHE A 33 1.44 -10.71 0.75
CA PHE A 33 2.01 -10.38 -0.53
C PHE A 33 3.51 -10.59 -0.49
N VAL A 34 4.06 -11.36 -1.42
CA VAL A 34 5.49 -11.69 -1.49
C VAL A 34 6.08 -11.22 -2.82
N CYS A 35 7.31 -10.69 -2.78
CA CYS A 35 8.02 -10.25 -3.97
C CYS A 35 8.20 -11.40 -4.96
N SER A 36 7.88 -11.18 -6.23
CA SER A 36 8.02 -12.19 -7.30
C SER A 36 9.46 -12.62 -7.55
N ASN A 37 10.42 -11.70 -7.49
CA ASN A 37 11.85 -11.99 -7.63
C ASN A 37 12.42 -12.81 -6.45
N TYR A 38 11.91 -12.58 -5.24
CA TYR A 38 12.25 -13.42 -4.08
C TYR A 38 11.61 -14.80 -4.22
N LYS A 39 10.29 -14.86 -4.54
CA LYS A 39 9.52 -16.10 -4.64
C LYS A 39 10.05 -17.07 -5.72
N SER A 40 10.59 -16.54 -6.81
CA SER A 40 11.12 -17.33 -7.92
C SER A 40 12.51 -17.90 -7.64
N ASN A 41 13.20 -17.49 -6.57
CA ASN A 41 14.60 -17.79 -6.30
C ASN A 41 15.57 -17.38 -7.44
N THR A 42 15.13 -16.58 -8.41
CA THR A 42 15.95 -16.13 -9.54
C THR A 42 16.49 -14.71 -9.33
N GLY A 43 16.12 -14.04 -8.24
CA GLY A 43 16.45 -12.64 -7.98
C GLY A 43 17.46 -12.41 -6.86
N SER A 44 17.91 -11.16 -6.73
CA SER A 44 18.80 -10.67 -5.66
C SER A 44 18.08 -10.24 -4.38
N CYS A 45 16.75 -10.35 -4.34
CA CYS A 45 15.97 -9.91 -3.19
C CYS A 45 16.14 -10.82 -1.98
N LYS A 46 16.22 -10.19 -0.80
CA LYS A 46 16.00 -10.87 0.48
C LYS A 46 14.49 -11.17 0.65
N ILE A 47 14.12 -11.67 1.83
CA ILE A 47 12.74 -12.04 2.18
C ILE A 47 11.86 -10.79 2.24
N HIS A 48 11.25 -10.41 1.11
CA HIS A 48 10.35 -9.25 1.01
C HIS A 48 8.90 -9.70 0.93
N PHE A 49 8.16 -9.48 2.02
CA PHE A 49 6.73 -9.74 2.09
C PHE A 49 6.02 -8.78 3.04
N ILE A 50 4.72 -8.62 2.84
CA ILE A 50 3.84 -7.88 3.74
C ILE A 50 2.53 -8.64 3.94
N ARG A 51 2.09 -8.79 5.19
CA ARG A 51 0.80 -9.42 5.51
C ARG A 51 -0.35 -8.54 5.07
N VAL A 52 -1.42 -9.13 4.54
CA VAL A 52 -2.61 -8.40 4.06
C VAL A 52 -3.24 -7.57 5.19
N GLN A 53 -3.31 -8.11 6.40
CA GLN A 53 -3.86 -7.40 7.56
C GLN A 53 -3.02 -6.16 7.93
N VAL A 54 -1.70 -6.27 7.89
CA VAL A 54 -0.79 -5.15 8.20
C VAL A 54 -0.94 -4.07 7.13
N LEU A 55 -0.94 -4.47 5.86
CA LEU A 55 -1.16 -3.56 4.74
C LEU A 55 -2.50 -2.81 4.85
N TYR A 56 -3.59 -3.53 5.16
CA TYR A 56 -4.91 -2.93 5.34
C TYR A 56 -4.90 -1.84 6.42
N ARG A 57 -4.29 -2.12 7.57
CA ARG A 57 -4.19 -1.15 8.68
C ARG A 57 -3.42 0.10 8.27
N ILE A 58 -2.27 -0.06 7.61
CA ILE A 58 -1.44 1.07 7.17
C ILE A 58 -2.21 1.93 6.14
N VAL A 59 -2.87 1.30 5.17
CA VAL A 59 -3.63 2.02 4.13
C VAL A 59 -4.80 2.77 4.75
N LEU A 60 -5.58 2.12 5.63
CA LEU A 60 -6.70 2.75 6.31
C LEU A 60 -6.26 3.95 7.14
N GLU A 61 -5.20 3.79 7.94
CA GLU A 61 -4.65 4.87 8.76
C GLU A 61 -4.15 6.03 7.90
N THR A 62 -3.48 5.73 6.79
CA THR A 62 -3.00 6.75 5.85
C THR A 62 -4.17 7.54 5.26
N ILE A 63 -5.23 6.87 4.82
CA ILE A 63 -6.44 7.53 4.30
C ILE A 63 -7.06 8.43 5.38
N GLN A 64 -7.23 7.92 6.61
CA GLN A 64 -7.80 8.70 7.71
C GLN A 64 -6.95 9.94 8.05
N ARG A 65 -5.62 9.78 8.14
CA ARG A 65 -4.69 10.89 8.39
C ARG A 65 -4.75 11.94 7.27
N THR A 66 -4.76 11.52 6.01
CA THR A 66 -4.88 12.43 4.86
C THR A 66 -6.21 13.18 4.88
N LEU A 67 -7.32 12.51 5.20
CA LEU A 67 -8.63 13.17 5.30
C LEU A 67 -8.66 14.20 6.43
N ILE A 68 -8.07 13.89 7.60
CA ILE A 68 -7.95 14.84 8.72
C ILE A 68 -7.11 16.04 8.29
N TYR A 69 -5.95 15.79 7.66
CA TYR A 69 -5.08 16.85 7.16
C TYR A 69 -5.81 17.78 6.17
N VAL A 70 -6.53 17.23 5.18
CA VAL A 70 -7.30 18.02 4.21
C VAL A 70 -8.40 18.85 4.89
N ARG A 71 -9.09 18.29 5.89
CA ARG A 71 -10.13 19.01 6.64
C ARG A 71 -9.56 20.17 7.44
N ILE A 72 -8.46 19.93 8.15
CA ILE A 72 -7.76 20.98 8.90
C ILE A 72 -7.27 22.06 7.93
N PHE A 73 -6.58 21.67 6.86
CA PHE A 73 -6.06 22.60 5.86
C PHE A 73 -7.15 23.51 5.28
N LYS A 74 -8.33 22.95 4.94
CA LYS A 74 -9.49 23.73 4.48
C LYS A 74 -10.07 24.63 5.57
N ALA A 75 -10.10 24.19 6.82
CA ALA A 75 -10.66 24.96 7.94
C ALA A 75 -9.74 26.10 8.40
N THR A 76 -8.41 25.92 8.29
CA THR A 76 -7.41 26.88 8.75
C THR A 76 -7.06 27.95 7.71
N GLY A 77 -7.72 27.97 6.54
CA GLY A 77 -7.64 29.08 5.60
C GLY A 77 -6.23 29.40 5.08
N LEU A 78 -5.31 28.43 5.06
CA LEU A 78 -4.06 28.55 4.30
C LEU A 78 -4.34 28.28 2.82
N SER A 79 -5.35 28.98 2.29
CA SER A 79 -5.62 29.08 0.86
C SER A 79 -4.51 29.93 0.26
N GLY A 80 -3.45 29.25 -0.21
CA GLY A 80 -2.75 29.71 -1.39
C GLY A 80 -3.74 29.66 -2.55
N GLU A 81 -4.59 30.67 -2.66
CA GLU A 81 -5.22 31.03 -3.92
C GLU A 81 -4.09 31.53 -4.82
N CYS A 82 -3.39 30.62 -5.51
CA CYS A 82 -2.70 31.03 -6.72
C CYS A 82 -3.80 31.24 -7.76
N SER A 83 -4.17 32.50 -7.94
CA SER A 83 -4.94 32.96 -9.09
C SER A 83 -4.28 32.39 -10.35
N VAL A 84 -5.01 31.57 -11.09
CA VAL A 84 -4.65 31.28 -12.48
C VAL A 84 -5.08 32.52 -13.26
N ASP A 85 -4.19 33.50 -13.29
CA ASP A 85 -4.33 34.68 -14.15
C ASP A 85 -4.08 34.22 -15.59
N ASN A 86 -5.14 33.78 -16.27
CA ASN A 86 -5.06 33.52 -17.70
C ASN A 86 -5.21 34.85 -18.44
N THR A 87 -4.09 35.56 -18.60
CA THR A 87 -3.92 36.55 -19.68
C THR A 87 -3.58 35.82 -20.97
#